data_AF-A0A6A1WNP1-F1
#
_entry.id   AF-A0A6A1WNP1-F1
#
_cell.length_a   1.000
_cell.length_b   1.000
_cell.length_c   1.000
_cell.angle_alpha   90.00
_cell.angle_beta   90.00
_cell.angle_gamma   90.00
#
_symmetry.space_group_name_H-M   'P 1'
#
loop_
_entity.id
_entity.type
_entity.pdbx_description
1 polymer ?
#
loop_
_entity_poly.entity_id
_entity_poly.type
_entity_poly.pdbx_seq_one_letter_code
_entity_poly.pdbx_strand_id
1 'polypeptide(L)'
;MECRRKQAWQSSQQVPLPFGTGGHETNKEDNALSDWIRNGKISRKPFIDIGSGINPYLFTIYTSFQERATFISHGNTARLAMKYRDEKLALICGTIATDEKRHEIAYTEIVGKLFELDPSDTVIAFAEMMRKKIVMPAHLMYDGQDERPFDHFTSVASRLGVYTTKDYMGGYTHLVAKWNVEKLTGLSSEGREAQDYVCELVKKMKRLEERGMAKADVAPSIPFSWLCGREV
;
A
#
# COMPACT_ATOMS: atom_id res chain seq x y z
N MET A 1 23.88 -27.14 -13.37
CA MET A 1 22.53 -27.38 -12.82
C MET A 1 21.67 -26.18 -13.14
N GLU A 2 20.93 -26.29 -14.24
CA GLU A 2 20.18 -25.21 -14.86
C GLU A 2 18.75 -25.23 -14.28
N CYS A 3 18.38 -24.19 -13.54
CA CYS A 3 17.11 -24.13 -12.82
C CYS A 3 15.96 -23.97 -13.83
N ARG A 4 15.16 -25.04 -14.02
CA ARG A 4 14.06 -25.08 -14.99
C ARG A 4 12.97 -24.04 -14.65
N ARG A 5 12.72 -23.19 -15.64
CA ARG A 5 11.73 -22.12 -15.75
C ARG A 5 10.29 -22.62 -15.54
N LYS A 6 9.54 -22.01 -14.61
CA LYS A 6 8.06 -22.04 -14.54
C LYS A 6 7.54 -20.71 -13.95
N GLN A 7 6.50 -20.17 -14.61
CA GLN A 7 6.00 -18.79 -14.62
C GLN A 7 5.36 -18.23 -13.34
N ALA A 8 5.20 -16.89 -13.37
CA ALA A 8 4.29 -15.97 -12.65
C ALA A 8 4.80 -15.24 -11.39
N TRP A 9 5.18 -13.98 -11.58
CA TRP A 9 5.17 -12.88 -10.60
C TRP A 9 3.97 -11.99 -10.97
N GLN A 10 3.16 -11.53 -10.01
CA GLN A 10 2.08 -10.55 -10.21
C GLN A 10 1.97 -9.80 -8.89
N SER A 11 2.40 -8.54 -8.87
CA SER A 11 2.49 -7.69 -7.68
C SER A 11 1.15 -7.10 -7.24
N SER A 12 0.14 -7.09 -8.11
CA SER A 12 -1.19 -6.64 -7.73
C SER A 12 -2.01 -7.80 -7.17
N GLN A 13 -2.37 -7.69 -5.89
CA GLN A 13 -3.54 -8.42 -5.43
C GLN A 13 -4.77 -7.74 -6.01
N GLN A 14 -5.41 -8.45 -6.93
CA GLN A 14 -6.64 -8.02 -7.58
C GLN A 14 -7.75 -7.82 -6.55
N VAL A 15 -8.13 -6.57 -6.31
CA VAL A 15 -9.53 -6.25 -6.02
C VAL A 15 -10.18 -5.98 -7.38
N PRO A 16 -11.21 -6.74 -7.80
CA PRO A 16 -11.87 -6.47 -9.07
C PRO A 16 -12.48 -5.07 -9.02
N LEU A 17 -11.97 -4.16 -9.85
CA LEU A 17 -12.56 -2.83 -9.99
C LEU A 17 -13.91 -2.96 -10.72
N PRO A 18 -15.01 -2.40 -10.20
CA PRO A 18 -16.30 -2.41 -10.90
C PRO A 18 -16.31 -1.51 -12.15
N PHE A 19 -15.24 -0.75 -12.41
CA PHE A 19 -15.07 0.10 -13.59
C PHE A 19 -13.84 -0.35 -14.40
N GLY A 20 -14.09 -0.93 -15.58
CA GLY A 20 -13.20 -1.83 -16.32
C GLY A 20 -11.97 -1.26 -17.03
N THR A 21 -11.38 -0.14 -16.59
CA THR A 21 -10.14 0.40 -17.21
C THR A 21 -8.88 0.15 -16.37
N GLY A 22 -8.95 0.30 -15.04
CA GLY A 22 -7.78 0.09 -14.17
C GLY A 22 -7.25 -1.35 -14.16
N GLY A 23 -8.11 -2.34 -14.42
CA GLY A 23 -7.69 -3.74 -14.55
C GLY A 23 -6.80 -4.02 -15.76
N HIS A 24 -6.88 -3.21 -16.83
CA HIS A 24 -6.03 -3.39 -18.01
C HIS A 24 -4.66 -2.71 -17.86
N GLU A 25 -4.59 -1.60 -17.11
CA GLU A 25 -3.35 -0.90 -16.80
C GLU A 25 -2.51 -1.71 -15.80
N THR A 26 -3.11 -2.17 -14.70
CA THR A 26 -2.44 -3.02 -13.69
C THR A 26 -1.87 -4.30 -14.27
N ASN A 27 -2.58 -4.94 -15.21
CA ASN A 27 -2.06 -6.10 -15.93
C ASN A 27 -0.82 -5.80 -16.79
N LYS A 28 -0.67 -4.57 -17.31
CA LYS A 28 0.54 -4.17 -18.05
C LYS A 28 1.71 -3.91 -17.12
N GLU A 29 1.46 -3.30 -15.96
CA GLU A 29 2.47 -3.04 -14.93
C GLU A 29 3.07 -4.34 -14.40
N ASP A 30 2.20 -5.30 -14.07
CA ASP A 30 2.59 -6.63 -13.62
C ASP A 30 3.41 -7.37 -14.68
N ASN A 31 3.02 -7.27 -15.96
CA ASN A 31 3.78 -7.87 -17.06
C ASN A 31 5.16 -7.21 -17.24
N ALA A 32 5.25 -5.88 -17.14
CA ALA A 32 6.51 -5.16 -17.32
C ALA A 32 7.53 -5.51 -16.23
N LEU A 33 7.09 -5.60 -14.97
CA LEU A 33 7.95 -6.03 -13.87
C LEU A 33 8.28 -7.52 -13.96
N SER A 34 7.34 -8.37 -14.36
CA SER A 34 7.59 -9.81 -14.55
C SER A 34 8.57 -10.11 -15.68
N ASP A 35 8.49 -9.36 -16.78
CA ASP A 35 9.41 -9.50 -17.91
C ASP A 35 10.82 -9.04 -17.52
N TRP A 36 10.93 -8.04 -16.63
CA TRP A 36 12.21 -7.60 -16.08
C TRP A 36 12.77 -8.59 -15.05
N ILE A 37 11.94 -9.09 -14.12
CA ILE A 37 12.30 -10.11 -13.13
C ILE A 37 12.36 -11.48 -13.81
N ARG A 38 13.55 -11.88 -14.30
CA ARG A 38 13.77 -13.28 -14.71
C ARG A 38 13.73 -14.23 -13.50
N ASN A 39 12.52 -14.70 -13.19
CA ASN A 39 12.16 -15.79 -12.26
C ASN A 39 12.07 -15.44 -10.76
N GLY A 40 10.85 -15.52 -10.24
CA GLY A 40 10.50 -15.75 -8.82
C GLY A 40 9.09 -16.32 -8.73
N LYS A 41 8.81 -17.26 -7.81
CA LYS A 41 7.47 -17.83 -7.57
C LYS A 41 6.94 -17.33 -6.23
N ILE A 42 5.73 -16.76 -6.22
CA ILE A 42 4.92 -16.55 -5.00
C ILE A 42 3.52 -17.10 -5.29
N SER A 43 2.97 -17.89 -4.38
CA SER A 43 1.61 -18.40 -4.52
C SER A 43 0.58 -17.26 -4.38
N ARG A 44 -0.28 -17.08 -5.38
CA ARG A 44 -1.53 -16.30 -5.25
C ARG A 44 -2.50 -17.09 -4.38
N LYS A 45 -2.75 -16.63 -3.15
CA LYS A 45 -3.95 -17.05 -2.39
C LYS A 45 -5.19 -16.32 -2.93
N PRO A 46 -6.41 -16.87 -2.73
CA PRO A 46 -7.63 -16.31 -3.28
C PRO A 46 -7.92 -14.92 -2.72
N PHE A 47 -8.82 -14.20 -3.41
CA PHE A 47 -9.43 -12.91 -3.04
C PHE A 47 -9.39 -12.61 -1.54
N ILE A 48 -8.79 -11.47 -1.19
CA ILE A 48 -8.72 -11.01 0.19
C ILE A 48 -10.06 -10.39 0.56
N ASP A 49 -10.74 -11.01 1.52
CA ASP A 49 -11.77 -10.34 2.29
C ASP A 49 -11.08 -9.31 3.20
N ILE A 50 -10.94 -8.08 2.69
CA ILE A 50 -10.42 -6.93 3.45
C ILE A 50 -11.41 -6.45 4.53
N GLY A 51 -12.45 -7.24 4.84
CA GLY A 51 -13.51 -6.89 5.79
C GLY A 51 -14.33 -5.68 5.34
N SER A 52 -14.28 -5.35 4.04
CA SER A 52 -14.96 -4.20 3.43
C SER A 52 -16.30 -4.56 2.79
N GLY A 53 -16.81 -5.79 3.02
CA GLY A 53 -17.93 -6.44 2.33
C GLY A 53 -18.83 -5.48 1.54
N ILE A 54 -18.68 -5.42 0.21
CA ILE A 54 -19.48 -4.63 -0.75
C ILE A 54 -19.82 -3.18 -0.31
N ASN A 55 -19.07 -2.58 0.63
CA ASN A 55 -19.31 -1.21 1.07
C ASN A 55 -18.43 -0.27 0.24
N PRO A 56 -19.02 0.56 -0.64
CA PRO A 56 -18.26 1.43 -1.52
C PRO A 56 -17.43 2.48 -0.76
N TYR A 57 -17.87 2.92 0.42
CA TYR A 57 -17.11 3.86 1.26
C TYR A 57 -15.81 3.22 1.76
N LEU A 58 -15.91 2.04 2.37
CA LEU A 58 -14.74 1.31 2.88
C LEU A 58 -13.77 0.95 1.74
N PHE A 59 -14.30 0.49 0.61
CA PHE A 59 -13.49 0.14 -0.56
C PHE A 59 -12.75 1.34 -1.13
N THR A 60 -13.43 2.46 -1.40
CA THR A 60 -12.79 3.64 -2.01
C THR A 60 -11.77 4.31 -1.09
N ILE A 61 -12.03 4.31 0.23
CA ILE A 61 -11.04 4.75 1.23
C ILE A 61 -9.84 3.81 1.22
N TYR A 62 -10.06 2.49 1.32
CA TYR A 62 -8.98 1.50 1.28
C TYR A 62 -8.11 1.65 0.03
N THR A 63 -8.71 1.73 -1.15
CA THR A 63 -7.98 1.86 -2.41
C THR A 63 -7.20 3.16 -2.47
N SER A 64 -7.75 4.28 -1.99
CA SER A 64 -7.01 5.55 -1.87
C SER A 64 -5.72 5.41 -1.05
N PHE A 65 -5.74 4.61 0.03
CA PHE A 65 -4.52 4.31 0.80
C PHE A 65 -3.54 3.42 0.04
N GLN A 66 -4.04 2.40 -0.66
CA GLN A 66 -3.20 1.45 -1.38
C GLN A 66 -2.49 2.13 -2.56
N GLU A 67 -3.20 2.88 -3.41
CA GLU A 67 -2.57 3.56 -4.57
C GLU A 67 -1.50 4.57 -4.15
N ARG A 68 -1.70 5.20 -2.98
CA ARG A 68 -0.67 6.07 -2.42
C ARG A 68 0.54 5.27 -1.92
N ALA A 69 0.31 4.13 -1.27
CA ALA A 69 1.38 3.28 -0.77
C ALA A 69 2.22 2.68 -1.92
N THR A 70 1.57 2.24 -3.00
CA THR A 70 2.21 1.74 -4.23
C THR A 70 2.96 2.85 -4.95
N PHE A 71 2.38 4.06 -5.10
CA PHE A 71 3.08 5.24 -5.63
C PHE A 71 4.39 5.52 -4.89
N ILE A 72 4.35 5.57 -3.55
CA ILE A 72 5.54 5.81 -2.73
C ILE A 72 6.56 4.67 -2.90
N SER A 73 6.10 3.43 -2.84
CA SER A 73 6.96 2.23 -2.93
C SER A 73 7.68 2.15 -4.28
N HIS A 74 6.95 2.31 -5.38
CA HIS A 74 7.53 2.31 -6.73
C HIS A 74 8.42 3.52 -6.97
N GLY A 75 8.03 4.71 -6.49
CA GLY A 75 8.87 5.91 -6.56
C GLY A 75 10.20 5.78 -5.80
N ASN A 76 10.18 5.20 -4.59
CA ASN A 76 11.38 4.90 -3.81
C ASN A 76 12.25 3.84 -4.50
N THR A 77 11.63 2.79 -5.03
CA THR A 77 12.34 1.73 -5.77
C THR A 77 13.01 2.29 -7.03
N ALA A 78 12.35 3.19 -7.76
CA ALA A 78 12.94 3.86 -8.93
C ALA A 78 14.18 4.68 -8.55
N ARG A 79 14.14 5.41 -7.42
CA ARG A 79 15.30 6.16 -6.89
C ARG A 79 16.45 5.23 -6.50
N LEU A 80 16.15 4.08 -5.88
CA LEU A 80 17.16 3.07 -5.56
C LEU A 80 17.77 2.48 -6.83
N ALA A 81 16.97 2.13 -7.83
CA ALA A 81 17.44 1.63 -9.12
C ALA A 81 18.40 2.61 -9.80
N MET A 82 18.07 3.91 -9.82
CA MET A 82 18.98 4.95 -10.32
C MET A 82 20.30 5.02 -9.54
N LYS A 83 20.25 4.88 -8.21
CA LYS A 83 21.46 4.86 -7.37
C LYS A 83 22.38 3.69 -7.73
N TYR A 84 21.82 2.55 -8.11
CA TYR A 84 22.57 1.38 -8.60
C TYR A 84 22.82 1.39 -10.12
N ARG A 85 22.52 2.51 -10.79
CA ARG A 85 22.70 2.72 -12.24
C ARG A 85 21.92 1.75 -13.14
N ASP A 86 20.77 1.26 -12.68
CA ASP A 86 19.81 0.53 -13.51
C ASP A 86 18.72 1.48 -14.01
N GLU A 87 19.01 2.16 -15.12
CA GLU A 87 18.10 3.14 -15.73
C GLU A 87 16.82 2.50 -16.25
N LYS A 88 16.87 1.23 -16.67
CA LYS A 88 15.70 0.52 -17.20
C LYS A 88 14.71 0.18 -16.09
N LEU A 89 15.20 -0.37 -14.97
CA LEU A 89 14.37 -0.64 -13.81
C LEU A 89 13.80 0.67 -13.24
N ALA A 90 14.61 1.72 -13.18
CA ALA A 90 14.15 3.03 -12.74
C ALA A 90 13.02 3.58 -13.60
N LEU A 91 13.11 3.44 -14.93
CA LEU A 91 12.06 3.85 -15.85
C LEU A 91 10.77 3.05 -15.65
N ILE A 92 10.87 1.72 -15.49
CA ILE A 92 9.71 0.85 -15.24
C ILE A 92 9.03 1.27 -13.94
N CYS A 93 9.77 1.33 -12.83
CA CYS A 93 9.20 1.71 -11.54
C CYS A 93 8.65 3.15 -11.54
N GLY A 94 9.30 4.09 -12.24
CA GLY A 94 8.82 5.47 -12.36
C GLY A 94 7.54 5.60 -13.18
N THR A 95 7.41 4.78 -14.23
CA THR A 95 6.18 4.72 -15.05
C THR A 95 5.01 4.21 -14.23
N ILE A 96 5.19 3.08 -13.53
CA ILE A 96 4.17 2.51 -12.64
C ILE A 96 3.78 3.53 -11.57
N ALA A 97 4.75 4.13 -10.88
CA ALA A 97 4.47 5.17 -9.89
C ALA A 97 3.62 6.34 -10.47
N THR A 98 3.81 6.69 -11.74
CA THR A 98 3.00 7.74 -12.37
C THR A 98 1.55 7.33 -12.56
N ASP A 99 1.30 6.07 -12.90
CA ASP A 99 -0.06 5.53 -13.07
C ASP A 99 -0.75 5.37 -11.71
N GLU A 100 -0.05 4.82 -10.72
CA GLU A 100 -0.49 4.75 -9.31
C GLU A 100 -0.88 6.13 -8.76
N LYS A 101 -0.13 7.17 -9.13
CA LYS A 101 -0.47 8.55 -8.74
C LYS A 101 -1.77 9.04 -9.35
N ARG A 102 -2.07 8.66 -10.60
CA ARG A 102 -3.34 9.01 -11.26
C ARG A 102 -4.50 8.26 -10.62
N HIS A 103 -4.32 6.99 -10.27
CA HIS A 103 -5.32 6.20 -9.57
C HIS A 103 -5.59 6.77 -8.18
N GLU A 104 -4.55 7.15 -7.41
CA GLU A 104 -4.71 7.85 -6.12
C GLU A 104 -5.57 9.11 -6.28
N ILE A 105 -5.28 9.95 -7.28
CA ILE A 105 -6.07 11.16 -7.53
C ILE A 105 -7.53 10.80 -7.81
N ALA A 106 -7.80 9.81 -8.68
CA ALA A 106 -9.17 9.41 -8.99
C ALA A 106 -9.94 8.93 -7.75
N TYR A 107 -9.37 8.04 -6.93
CA TYR A 107 -10.06 7.54 -5.73
C TYR A 107 -10.20 8.60 -4.64
N THR A 108 -9.21 9.46 -4.46
CA THR A 108 -9.31 10.54 -3.47
C THR A 108 -10.36 11.57 -3.84
N GLU A 109 -10.58 11.85 -5.13
CA GLU A 109 -11.69 12.69 -5.59
C GLU A 109 -13.05 12.02 -5.38
N ILE A 110 -13.17 10.71 -5.60
CA ILE A 110 -14.40 9.95 -5.30
C ILE A 110 -14.76 10.08 -3.82
N VAL A 111 -13.82 9.84 -2.91
CA VAL A 111 -14.06 10.00 -1.47
C VAL A 111 -14.33 11.45 -1.09
N GLY A 112 -13.69 12.42 -1.77
CA GLY A 112 -14.01 13.84 -1.61
C GLY A 112 -15.48 14.14 -1.92
N LYS A 113 -16.03 13.54 -2.97
CA LYS A 113 -17.47 13.62 -3.29
C LYS A 113 -18.35 12.91 -2.28
N LEU A 114 -17.91 11.80 -1.71
CA LEU A 114 -18.64 11.15 -0.61
C LEU A 114 -18.70 12.05 0.63
N PHE A 115 -17.64 12.78 0.97
CA PHE A 115 -17.67 13.77 2.06
C PHE A 115 -18.59 14.97 1.77
N GLU A 116 -18.80 15.36 0.50
CA GLU A 116 -19.76 16.40 0.13
C GLU A 116 -21.21 15.92 0.28
N LEU A 117 -21.50 14.68 -0.11
CA LEU A 117 -22.85 14.12 -0.16
C LEU A 117 -23.31 13.55 1.18
N ASP A 118 -22.41 12.88 1.89
CA ASP A 118 -22.69 12.10 3.09
C ASP A 118 -21.51 12.16 4.07
N PRO A 119 -21.27 13.32 4.70
CA PRO A 119 -20.08 13.54 5.51
C PRO A 119 -20.05 12.66 6.77
N SER A 120 -21.21 12.29 7.34
CA SER A 120 -21.28 11.49 8.57
C SER A 120 -20.89 10.05 8.33
N ASP A 121 -21.51 9.37 7.36
CA ASP A 121 -21.19 7.96 7.13
C ASP A 121 -19.80 7.80 6.51
N THR A 122 -19.35 8.77 5.71
CA THR A 122 -17.99 8.76 5.15
C THR A 122 -16.93 8.87 6.24
N VAL A 123 -17.08 9.76 7.24
CA VAL A 123 -16.11 9.86 8.33
C VAL A 123 -16.15 8.62 9.25
N ILE A 124 -17.33 8.03 9.46
CA ILE A 124 -17.49 6.78 10.21
C ILE A 124 -16.77 5.63 9.51
N ALA A 125 -16.98 5.48 8.20
CA ALA A 125 -16.28 4.49 7.39
C ALA A 125 -14.75 4.71 7.41
N PHE A 126 -14.30 5.96 7.37
CA PHE A 126 -12.88 6.27 7.47
C PHE A 126 -12.31 5.87 8.84
N ALA A 127 -13.00 6.19 9.93
CA ALA A 127 -12.60 5.78 11.27
C ALA A 127 -12.58 4.24 11.40
N GLU A 128 -13.57 3.54 10.84
CA GLU A 128 -13.65 2.09 10.82
C GLU A 128 -12.44 1.46 10.11
N MET A 129 -12.10 1.93 8.91
CA MET A 129 -10.91 1.48 8.18
C MET A 129 -9.64 1.65 8.99
N MET A 130 -9.50 2.77 9.71
CA MET A 130 -8.35 3.03 10.54
C MET A 130 -8.31 2.18 11.82
N ARG A 131 -9.47 1.82 12.38
CA ARG A 131 -9.54 0.88 13.52
C ARG A 131 -9.15 -0.54 13.11
N LYS A 132 -9.59 -0.98 11.93
CA LYS A 132 -9.22 -2.29 11.36
C LYS A 132 -7.74 -2.36 10.94
N LYS A 133 -7.09 -1.20 10.83
CA LYS A 133 -5.79 -0.98 10.17
C LYS A 133 -5.89 -1.30 8.68
N ILE A 134 -5.20 -0.50 7.87
CA ILE A 134 -5.12 -0.78 6.44
C ILE A 134 -4.21 -1.99 6.26
N VAL A 135 -4.83 -3.17 6.11
CA VAL A 135 -4.13 -4.42 5.86
C VAL A 135 -3.50 -4.36 4.49
N MET A 136 -2.20 -4.67 4.39
CA MET A 136 -1.56 -4.78 3.09
C MET A 136 -2.14 -5.97 2.34
N PRO A 137 -2.44 -5.84 1.04
CA PRO A 137 -2.98 -6.94 0.28
C PRO A 137 -2.09 -8.19 0.45
N ALA A 138 -0.78 -8.10 0.17
CA ALA A 138 0.14 -9.24 0.24
C ALA A 138 0.41 -9.84 1.64
N HIS A 139 -0.33 -9.47 2.70
CA HIS A 139 -0.11 -9.97 4.07
C HIS A 139 -0.19 -11.50 4.22
N LEU A 140 -0.93 -12.19 3.34
CA LEU A 140 -1.03 -13.66 3.32
C LEU A 140 -0.05 -14.32 2.34
N MET A 141 0.99 -13.62 1.86
CA MET A 141 1.97 -14.23 0.97
C MET A 141 2.59 -15.47 1.63
N TYR A 142 2.83 -16.50 0.83
CA TYR A 142 3.47 -17.73 1.28
C TYR A 142 4.28 -18.33 0.14
N ASP A 143 5.53 -18.69 0.42
CA ASP A 143 6.47 -19.23 -0.56
C ASP A 143 6.66 -20.75 -0.43
N GLY A 144 6.02 -21.38 0.57
CA GLY A 144 6.13 -22.82 0.84
C GLY A 144 7.26 -23.21 1.79
N GLN A 145 8.09 -22.27 2.24
CA GLN A 145 9.23 -22.52 3.11
C GLN A 145 9.21 -21.66 4.38
N ASP A 146 8.88 -20.38 4.24
CA ASP A 146 8.84 -19.43 5.33
C ASP A 146 7.39 -19.25 5.82
N GLU A 147 7.18 -19.32 7.13
CA GLU A 147 5.87 -19.12 7.76
C GLU A 147 5.48 -17.63 7.86
N ARG A 148 6.45 -16.71 7.80
CA ARG A 148 6.23 -15.25 7.91
C ARG A 148 6.94 -14.41 6.83
N PRO A 149 6.80 -14.76 5.54
CA PRO A 149 7.53 -14.10 4.46
C PRO A 149 7.10 -12.64 4.27
N PHE A 150 5.85 -12.29 4.62
CA PHE A 150 5.41 -10.90 4.60
C PHE A 150 6.10 -10.04 5.65
N ASP A 151 6.26 -10.53 6.88
CA ASP A 151 6.95 -9.79 7.95
C ASP A 151 8.44 -9.59 7.60
N HIS A 152 9.07 -10.65 7.06
CA HIS A 152 10.46 -10.57 6.62
C HIS A 152 10.63 -9.60 5.43
N PHE A 153 9.74 -9.67 4.43
CA PHE A 153 9.74 -8.74 3.30
C PHE A 153 9.55 -7.29 3.75
N THR A 154 8.56 -7.01 4.60
CA THR A 154 8.27 -5.65 5.06
C THR A 154 9.40 -5.08 5.92
N SER A 155 10.08 -5.92 6.70
CA SER A 155 11.30 -5.53 7.43
C SER A 155 12.41 -5.08 6.47
N VAL A 156 12.67 -5.85 5.41
CA VAL A 156 13.67 -5.48 4.38
C VAL A 156 13.26 -4.21 3.63
N ALA A 157 11.99 -4.11 3.20
CA ALA A 157 11.46 -2.94 2.50
C ALA A 157 11.57 -1.66 3.35
N SER A 158 11.27 -1.75 4.64
CA SER A 158 11.41 -0.65 5.58
C SER A 158 12.88 -0.24 5.76
N ARG A 159 13.78 -1.20 5.94
CA ARG A 159 15.23 -0.95 6.08
C ARG A 159 15.86 -0.33 4.83
N LEU A 160 15.39 -0.71 3.65
CA LEU A 160 15.81 -0.11 2.38
C LEU A 160 15.16 1.26 2.10
N GLY A 161 14.20 1.69 2.93
CA GLY A 161 13.45 2.93 2.72
C GLY A 161 12.49 2.85 1.51
N VAL A 162 12.08 1.65 1.11
CA VAL A 162 11.09 1.46 0.04
C VAL A 162 9.70 1.85 0.53
N TYR A 163 9.30 1.32 1.68
CA TYR A 163 8.06 1.70 2.36
C TYR A 163 8.22 1.48 3.86
N THR A 164 8.07 2.57 4.62
CA THR A 164 8.34 2.61 6.06
C THR A 164 7.09 2.94 6.85
N THR A 165 7.15 2.79 8.17
CA THR A 165 6.10 3.29 9.07
C THR A 165 5.88 4.80 8.90
N LYS A 166 6.92 5.57 8.57
CA LYS A 166 6.80 6.99 8.28
C LYS A 166 5.98 7.26 7.03
N ASP A 167 6.18 6.47 5.97
CA ASP A 167 5.39 6.58 4.74
C ASP A 167 3.92 6.28 4.99
N TYR A 168 3.63 5.24 5.79
CA TYR A 168 2.27 4.92 6.22
C TYR A 168 1.61 6.09 6.98
N MET A 169 2.28 6.63 8.00
CA MET A 169 1.78 7.77 8.78
C MET A 169 1.61 9.03 7.93
N GLY A 170 2.55 9.27 7.00
CA GLY A 170 2.49 10.37 6.05
C GLY A 170 1.32 10.23 5.07
N GLY A 171 1.05 9.01 4.60
CA GLY A 171 -0.11 8.71 3.76
C GLY A 171 -1.43 8.98 4.46
N TYR A 172 -1.55 8.55 5.71
CA TYR A 172 -2.70 8.86 6.56
C TYR A 172 -2.90 10.37 6.75
N THR A 173 -1.86 11.07 7.16
CA THR A 173 -1.90 12.52 7.39
C THR A 173 -2.26 13.29 6.12
N HIS A 174 -1.77 12.83 4.96
CA HIS A 174 -2.11 13.40 3.67
C HIS A 174 -3.60 13.29 3.36
N LEU A 175 -4.19 12.11 3.54
CA LEU A 175 -5.61 11.87 3.23
C LEU A 175 -6.54 12.64 4.17
N VAL A 176 -6.23 12.70 5.47
CA VAL A 176 -6.96 13.53 6.44
C VAL A 176 -6.98 15.01 6.01
N ALA A 177 -5.83 15.52 5.56
CA ALA A 177 -5.72 16.90 5.07
C ALA A 177 -6.43 17.11 3.72
N LYS A 178 -6.28 16.16 2.78
CA LYS A 178 -6.88 16.21 1.43
C LYS A 178 -8.41 16.26 1.50
N TRP A 179 -9.02 15.51 2.42
CA TRP A 179 -10.47 15.52 2.64
C TRP A 179 -10.93 16.54 3.68
N ASN A 180 -10.01 17.35 4.22
CA ASN A 180 -10.31 18.43 5.16
C ASN A 180 -11.14 17.96 6.37
N VAL A 181 -10.85 16.76 6.87
CA VAL A 181 -11.69 16.05 7.86
C VAL A 181 -11.88 16.87 9.15
N GLU A 182 -10.84 17.61 9.57
CA GLU A 182 -10.88 18.47 10.76
C GLU A 182 -11.94 19.58 10.68
N LYS A 183 -12.29 20.04 9.48
CA LYS A 183 -13.24 21.14 9.28
C LYS A 183 -14.62 20.68 8.85
N LEU A 184 -14.91 19.37 8.88
CA LEU A 184 -16.25 18.86 8.62
C LEU A 184 -17.21 19.37 9.71
N THR A 185 -18.38 19.83 9.27
CA THR A 185 -19.44 20.35 10.14
C THR A 185 -20.77 19.70 9.79
N GLY A 186 -21.77 19.78 10.67
CA GLY A 186 -23.10 19.18 10.41
C GLY A 186 -23.12 17.65 10.53
N LEU A 187 -22.15 17.08 11.22
CA LEU A 187 -22.05 15.63 11.44
C LEU A 187 -23.06 15.14 12.49
N SER A 188 -23.44 13.87 12.41
CA SER A 188 -24.13 13.15 13.49
C SER A 188 -23.25 13.05 14.75
N SER A 189 -23.82 12.58 15.86
CA SER A 189 -23.06 12.27 17.09
C SER A 189 -21.90 11.30 16.82
N GLU A 190 -22.21 10.20 16.15
CA GLU A 190 -21.29 9.14 15.77
C GLU A 190 -20.24 9.66 14.76
N GLY A 191 -20.66 10.53 13.84
CA GLY A 191 -19.77 11.20 12.89
C GLY A 191 -18.74 12.09 13.58
N ARG A 192 -19.15 12.85 14.62
CA ARG A 192 -18.21 13.66 15.42
C ARG A 192 -17.21 12.80 16.19
N GLU A 193 -17.65 11.71 16.81
CA GLU A 193 -16.74 10.78 17.49
C GLU A 193 -15.73 10.15 16.52
N ALA A 194 -16.17 9.81 15.31
CA ALA A 194 -15.31 9.31 14.24
C ALA A 194 -14.31 10.38 13.76
N GLN A 195 -14.75 11.63 13.58
CA GLN A 195 -13.91 12.78 13.23
C GLN A 195 -12.82 13.01 14.29
N ASP A 196 -13.19 13.03 15.56
CA ASP A 196 -12.26 13.19 16.68
C ASP A 196 -11.24 12.06 16.70
N TYR A 197 -11.68 10.80 16.54
CA TYR A 197 -10.79 9.65 16.47
C TYR A 197 -9.75 9.79 15.34
N VAL A 198 -10.19 10.18 14.13
CA VAL A 198 -9.32 10.35 12.96
C VAL A 198 -8.31 11.49 13.21
N CYS A 199 -8.78 12.64 13.69
CA CYS A 199 -7.91 13.79 13.93
C CYS A 199 -6.91 13.55 15.08
N GLU A 200 -7.33 12.88 16.15
CA GLU A 200 -6.44 12.49 17.25
C GLU A 200 -5.39 11.46 16.82
N LEU A 201 -5.73 10.55 15.91
CA LEU A 201 -4.78 9.58 15.39
C LEU A 201 -3.63 10.28 14.64
N VAL A 202 -3.90 11.36 13.88
CA VAL A 202 -2.85 12.18 13.25
C VAL A 202 -1.91 12.76 14.30
N LYS A 203 -2.46 13.33 15.39
CA LYS A 203 -1.66 13.90 16.47
C LYS A 203 -0.79 12.84 17.15
N LYS A 204 -1.34 11.64 17.38
CA LYS A 204 -0.59 10.50 17.92
C LYS A 204 0.55 10.07 17.00
N MET A 205 0.29 9.94 15.70
CA MET A 205 1.31 9.57 14.71
C MET A 205 2.44 10.60 14.64
N LYS A 206 2.15 11.90 14.65
CA LYS A 206 3.17 12.96 14.71
C LYS A 206 4.05 12.85 15.96
N ARG A 207 3.44 12.66 17.14
CA ARG A 207 4.20 12.46 18.39
C ARG A 207 5.06 11.20 18.35
N LEU A 208 4.58 10.12 17.73
CA LEU A 208 5.35 8.89 17.55
C LEU A 208 6.52 9.11 16.59
N GLU A 209 6.32 9.86 15.51
CA GLU A 209 7.38 10.24 14.58
C GLU A 209 8.48 11.07 15.27
N GLU A 210 8.09 12.08 16.08
CA GLU A 210 9.01 12.91 16.85
C GLU A 210 9.81 12.12 17.90
N ARG A 211 9.20 11.10 18.52
CA ARG A 211 9.84 10.23 19.52
C ARG A 211 10.63 9.09 18.89
N GLY A 212 10.22 8.65 17.70
CA GLY A 212 10.67 7.47 17.00
C GLY A 212 11.76 7.76 15.99
N MET A 213 12.91 8.24 16.45
CA MET A 213 14.19 8.14 15.74
C MET A 213 15.24 7.53 16.65
N ALA A 214 14.99 6.30 17.13
CA ALA A 214 15.99 5.56 17.88
C ALA A 214 15.80 4.04 17.68
N LYS A 215 16.90 3.41 17.27
CA LYS A 215 17.15 1.96 17.08
C LYS A 215 16.64 1.36 15.77
N ALA A 216 17.50 1.46 14.76
CA ALA A 216 17.69 0.31 13.86
C ALA A 216 18.39 -0.77 14.69
N ASP A 217 17.61 -1.67 15.29
CA ASP A 217 18.20 -2.91 15.79
C ASP A 217 18.84 -3.63 14.60
N VAL A 218 19.97 -4.29 14.85
CA VAL A 218 20.61 -5.17 13.86
C VAL A 218 19.63 -6.30 13.58
N ALA A 219 18.85 -6.16 12.51
CA ALA A 219 17.92 -7.19 12.09
C ALA A 219 18.73 -8.44 11.67
N PRO A 220 18.31 -9.64 12.09
CA PRO A 220 18.99 -10.87 11.70
C PRO A 220 18.98 -11.01 10.17
N SER A 221 19.99 -11.70 9.63
CA SER A 221 19.99 -12.02 8.21
C SER A 221 19.00 -13.15 7.95
N ILE A 222 18.16 -13.00 6.92
CA ILE A 222 17.06 -13.92 6.64
C ILE A 222 17.23 -14.46 5.21
N PRO A 223 17.25 -15.79 5.01
CA PRO A 223 17.28 -16.38 3.68
C PRO A 223 15.94 -16.16 2.98
N PHE A 224 15.97 -15.80 1.70
CA PHE A 224 14.74 -15.77 0.91
C PHE A 224 14.78 -16.73 -0.28
N SER A 225 13.70 -17.49 -0.45
CA SER A 225 13.53 -18.43 -1.57
C SER A 225 13.59 -17.74 -2.94
N TRP A 226 13.06 -16.52 -3.07
CA TRP A 226 13.11 -15.71 -4.30
C TRP A 226 14.50 -15.20 -4.68
N LEU A 227 15.48 -15.33 -3.78
CA LEU A 227 16.89 -15.02 -4.04
C LEU A 227 17.75 -16.29 -4.08
N CYS A 228 17.13 -17.44 -4.33
CA CYS A 228 17.76 -18.76 -4.33
C CYS A 228 18.38 -19.12 -2.98
N GLY A 229 17.72 -18.74 -1.87
CA GLY A 229 18.18 -19.01 -0.52
C GLY A 229 19.29 -18.07 -0.03
N ARG A 230 19.61 -17.00 -0.77
CA ARG A 230 20.55 -15.97 -0.29
C ARG A 230 19.93 -15.18 0.87
N GLU A 231 20.78 -14.87 1.84
CA GLU A 231 20.42 -14.09 3.01
C GLU A 231 20.58 -12.58 2.74
N VAL A 232 19.70 -11.78 3.34
CA VAL A 232 19.71 -10.30 3.30
C VAL A 232 19.49 -9.72 4.69
#